data_AF-A0AAF0DQF1-F1
#
_entry.id   AF-A0AAF0DQF1-F1
#
_cell.length_a   1.000
_cell.length_b   1.000
_cell.length_c   1.000
_cell.angle_alpha   90.00
_cell.angle_beta   90.00
_cell.angle_gamma   90.00
#
_symmetry.space_group_name_H-M   'P 1'
#
loop_
_entity.id
_entity.type
_entity.pdbx_description
1 polymer ?
#
loop_
_entity_poly.entity_id
_entity_poly.type
_entity_poly.pdbx_seq_one_letter_code
_entity_poly.pdbx_strand_id
1 'polypeptide(L)'
;MASDVVQIAQDRVLKAPKIFPEHDPDLAYSNFMNREEIRNEKAVYERLGSHSGIIHGFTPVDDGIELALANQGDLEKYMRTNASPSREV
;
A
#
# COMPACT_ATOMS: atom_id res chain seq x y z
N MET A 1 8.98 -1.94 -7.23
CA MET A 1 7.79 -1.98 -6.34
C MET A 1 7.68 -3.40 -5.79
N ALA A 2 7.61 -3.55 -4.48
CA ALA A 2 7.65 -4.82 -3.76
C ALA A 2 6.26 -5.48 -3.57
N SER A 3 5.19 -4.83 -4.02
CA SER A 3 3.82 -5.27 -3.81
C SER A 3 2.92 -4.96 -5.01
N ASP A 4 1.86 -5.73 -5.15
CA ASP A 4 0.76 -5.51 -6.06
C ASP A 4 -0.46 -5.02 -5.27
N VAL A 5 -1.24 -4.12 -5.88
CA VAL A 5 -2.46 -3.54 -5.27
C VAL A 5 -3.64 -3.86 -6.17
N VAL A 6 -4.65 -4.50 -5.61
CA VAL A 6 -5.88 -4.90 -6.32
C VAL A 6 -7.08 -4.36 -5.56
N GLN A 7 -8.02 -3.74 -6.26
CA GLN A 7 -9.29 -3.34 -5.68
C GLN A 7 -10.16 -4.58 -5.44
N ILE A 8 -10.59 -4.81 -4.20
CA ILE A 8 -11.36 -5.99 -3.79
C ILE A 8 -12.82 -5.65 -3.42
N ALA A 9 -13.11 -4.37 -3.19
CA ALA A 9 -14.46 -3.85 -2.98
C ALA A 9 -14.55 -2.37 -3.42
N GLN A 10 -15.74 -1.78 -3.36
CA GLN A 10 -15.96 -0.38 -3.75
C GLN A 10 -15.05 0.59 -2.97
N ASP A 11 -14.82 0.31 -1.69
CA ASP A 11 -14.07 1.14 -0.74
C ASP A 11 -12.79 0.48 -0.23
N ARG A 12 -12.35 -0.65 -0.82
CA ARG A 12 -11.23 -1.44 -0.30
C ARG A 12 -10.27 -1.94 -1.35
N VAL A 13 -9.00 -2.00 -0.98
CA VAL A 13 -7.91 -2.59 -1.76
C VAL A 13 -7.16 -3.63 -0.94
N LEU A 14 -6.67 -4.67 -1.61
CA LEU A 14 -5.70 -5.60 -1.07
C LEU A 14 -4.33 -5.22 -1.61
N LYS A 15 -3.38 -4.97 -0.70
CA LYS A 15 -1.97 -4.86 -1.03
C LYS A 15 -1.27 -6.16 -0.62
N ALA A 16 -0.69 -6.86 -1.57
CA ALA A 16 -0.04 -8.16 -1.40
C ALA A 16 1.42 -8.10 -1.87
N PRO A 17 2.34 -8.90 -1.30
CA PRO A 17 3.72 -8.93 -1.75
C PRO A 17 3.76 -9.44 -3.18
N LYS A 18 4.62 -8.83 -3.99
CA LYS A 18 4.85 -9.29 -5.35
C LYS A 18 5.69 -10.56 -5.28
N ILE A 19 5.14 -11.69 -5.70
CA ILE A 19 5.82 -12.99 -5.68
C ILE A 19 6.24 -13.36 -7.10
N PHE A 20 7.54 -13.57 -7.28
CA PHE A 20 8.16 -14.07 -8.49
C PHE A 20 8.27 -15.60 -8.46
N PRO A 21 8.45 -16.26 -9.62
CA PRO A 21 8.55 -17.71 -9.68
C PRO A 21 9.73 -18.27 -8.85
N GLU A 22 9.47 -19.29 -8.02
CA GLU A 22 10.42 -19.80 -7.01
C GLU A 22 11.59 -20.63 -7.57
N HIS A 23 11.58 -20.91 -8.87
CA HIS A 23 12.64 -21.66 -9.55
C HIS A 23 13.85 -20.81 -9.92
N ASP A 24 13.78 -19.48 -9.73
CA ASP A 24 14.91 -18.58 -9.88
C ASP A 24 15.51 -18.24 -8.50
N PRO A 25 16.70 -18.76 -8.15
CA PRO A 25 17.35 -18.49 -6.87
C PRO A 25 17.64 -17.00 -6.65
N ASP A 26 17.85 -16.23 -7.73
CA ASP A 26 18.14 -14.79 -7.65
C ASP A 26 16.88 -14.01 -7.22
N LEU A 27 15.69 -14.56 -7.49
CA LEU A 27 14.40 -13.98 -7.11
C LEU A 27 13.91 -14.48 -5.75
N ALA A 28 14.47 -15.57 -5.21
CA ALA A 28 14.09 -16.09 -3.89
C ALA A 28 14.35 -15.06 -2.78
N TYR A 29 15.49 -14.36 -2.82
CA TYR A 29 15.78 -13.27 -1.90
C TYR A 29 14.79 -12.10 -2.06
N SER A 30 14.45 -11.74 -3.31
CA SER A 30 13.47 -10.69 -3.59
C SER A 30 12.09 -11.05 -3.03
N ASN A 31 11.64 -12.29 -3.20
CA ASN A 31 10.39 -12.79 -2.63
C ASN A 31 10.37 -12.73 -1.10
N PHE A 32 11.48 -13.11 -0.47
CA PHE A 32 11.64 -12.98 0.99
C PHE A 32 11.50 -11.51 1.41
N MET A 33 12.27 -10.61 0.80
CA MET A 33 12.23 -9.18 1.13
C MET A 33 10.85 -8.56 0.90
N ASN A 34 10.16 -8.89 -0.20
CA ASN A 34 8.81 -8.40 -0.49
C ASN A 34 7.80 -8.84 0.59
N ARG A 35 7.92 -10.07 1.10
CA ARG A 35 7.08 -10.56 2.22
C ARG A 35 7.40 -9.84 3.53
N GLU A 36 8.68 -9.62 3.84
CA GLU A 36 9.08 -8.90 5.05
C GLU A 36 8.60 -7.44 5.05
N GLU A 37 8.66 -6.75 3.90
CA GLU A 37 8.15 -5.39 3.76
C GLU A 37 6.66 -5.30 4.07
N ILE A 38 5.85 -6.22 3.54
CA ILE A 38 4.41 -6.28 3.83
C ILE A 38 4.15 -6.61 5.31
N ARG A 39 4.91 -7.52 5.92
CA ARG A 39 4.77 -7.81 7.36
C ARG A 39 5.09 -6.59 8.23
N ASN A 40 6.14 -5.84 7.88
CA ASN A 40 6.50 -4.64 8.60
C ASN A 40 5.44 -3.55 8.45
N GLU A 41 4.93 -3.33 7.23
CA GLU A 41 3.84 -2.37 6.99
C GLU A 41 2.57 -2.74 7.75
N LYS A 42 2.21 -4.03 7.77
CA LYS A 42 1.10 -4.57 8.56
C LYS A 42 1.24 -4.26 10.05
N ALA A 43 2.41 -4.52 10.63
CA ALA A 43 2.69 -4.22 12.04
C ALA A 43 2.60 -2.70 12.36
N VAL A 44 2.92 -1.84 11.40
CA VAL A 44 2.76 -0.38 11.54
C VAL A 44 1.28 0.00 11.62
N TYR A 45 0.43 -0.52 10.73
CA TYR A 45 -1.01 -0.26 10.79
C TYR A 45 -1.64 -0.77 12.09
N GLU A 46 -1.27 -1.99 12.53
CA GLU A 46 -1.73 -2.55 13.81
C GLU A 46 -1.36 -1.66 15.00
N ARG A 47 -0.15 -1.09 15.01
CA ARG A 47 0.31 -0.20 16.08
C ARG A 47 -0.35 1.18 16.05
N LEU A 48 -0.61 1.72 14.86
CA LEU A 48 -1.21 3.05 14.69
C LEU A 48 -2.71 3.06 14.99
N GLY A 49 -3.40 1.93 14.77
CA GLY A 49 -4.84 1.83 14.90
C GLY A 49 -5.58 2.78 13.95
N SER A 50 -6.75 3.26 14.35
CA SER A 50 -7.56 4.16 13.53
C SER A 50 -7.23 5.63 13.82
N HIS A 51 -6.79 6.36 12.80
CA HIS A 51 -6.48 7.79 12.87
C HIS A 51 -7.03 8.52 11.64
N SER A 52 -7.62 9.71 11.81
CA SER A 52 -8.34 10.44 10.74
C SER A 52 -7.46 10.86 9.55
N GLY A 53 -6.16 11.05 9.78
CA GLY A 53 -5.19 11.40 8.74
C GLY A 53 -4.41 10.22 8.13
N ILE A 54 -4.72 8.98 8.53
CA ILE A 54 -4.01 7.79 8.06
C ILE A 54 -5.02 6.87 7.39
N ILE A 55 -4.65 6.29 6.25
CA ILE A 55 -5.50 5.32 5.57
C ILE A 55 -5.82 4.15 6.51
N HIS A 56 -7.10 3.78 6.59
CA HIS A 56 -7.54 2.75 7.52
C HIS A 56 -7.13 1.36 7.01
N GLY A 57 -6.49 0.57 7.87
CA GLY A 57 -6.31 -0.87 7.67
C GLY A 57 -7.42 -1.64 8.39
N PHE A 58 -8.19 -2.44 7.65
CA PHE A 58 -9.38 -3.11 8.19
C PHE A 58 -9.04 -4.33 9.04
N THR A 59 -8.29 -5.26 8.46
CA THR A 59 -7.86 -6.49 9.13
C THR A 59 -6.60 -6.99 8.45
N PRO A 60 -5.64 -7.51 9.21
CA PRO A 60 -4.48 -8.13 8.61
C PRO A 60 -4.88 -9.45 7.95
N VAL A 61 -4.64 -9.59 6.64
CA VAL A 61 -4.77 -10.87 5.93
C VAL A 61 -3.43 -11.61 6.03
N ASP A 62 -3.43 -12.95 5.87
CA ASP A 62 -2.22 -13.75 6.09
C ASP A 62 -1.03 -13.28 5.24
N ASP A 63 -1.26 -13.05 3.94
CA ASP A 63 -0.25 -12.62 2.98
C ASP A 63 -0.47 -11.21 2.44
N GLY A 64 -1.17 -10.33 3.17
CA GLY A 64 -1.44 -8.98 2.66
C GLY A 64 -2.11 -8.05 3.66
N ILE A 65 -2.47 -6.87 3.16
CA ILE A 65 -3.11 -5.82 3.95
C ILE A 65 -4.34 -5.33 3.21
N GLU A 66 -5.50 -5.44 3.87
CA GLU A 66 -6.74 -4.84 3.40
C GLU A 66 -6.80 -3.39 3.89
N LEU A 67 -6.79 -2.45 2.93
CA LEU A 67 -6.76 -1.01 3.17
C LEU A 67 -8.02 -0.36 2.61
N ALA A 68 -8.43 0.76 3.20
CA ALA A 68 -9.40 1.66 2.59
C ALA A 68 -8.88 2.14 1.23
N LEU A 69 -9.78 2.28 0.26
CA LEU A 69 -9.45 2.87 -1.04
C LEU A 69 -9.33 4.39 -0.90
N ALA A 70 -8.13 4.93 -1.08
CA ALA A 70 -7.89 6.37 -1.17
C ALA A 70 -8.36 6.93 -2.54
N ASN A 71 -9.67 7.05 -2.70
CA ASN A 71 -10.31 7.49 -3.95
C ASN A 71 -10.04 8.96 -4.33
N GLN A 72 -9.43 9.75 -3.44
CA GLN A 72 -9.04 11.13 -3.69
C GLN A 72 -7.80 11.25 -4.60
N GLY A 73 -7.11 10.13 -4.84
CA GLY A 73 -5.97 10.05 -5.74
C GLY A 73 -4.63 10.39 -5.08
N ASP A 74 -3.59 10.35 -5.89
CA ASP A 74 -2.21 10.59 -5.49
C ASP A 74 -1.86 12.08 -5.58
N LEU A 75 -1.29 12.62 -4.49
CA LEU A 75 -0.96 14.04 -4.39
C LEU A 75 0.14 14.44 -5.39
N GLU A 76 1.14 13.59 -5.62
CA GLU A 76 2.22 13.89 -6.56
C GLU A 76 1.66 14.04 -7.97
N LYS A 77 0.80 13.11 -8.41
CA LYS A 77 0.11 13.19 -9.69
C LYS A 77 -0.76 14.44 -9.78
N TYR A 78 -1.52 14.76 -8.73
CA TYR A 78 -2.32 15.98 -8.68
C TYR A 78 -1.47 17.24 -8.88
N MET A 79 -0.34 17.34 -8.18
CA MET A 79 0.57 18.49 -8.29
C MET A 79 1.20 18.62 -9.68
N ARG A 80 1.44 17.50 -10.38
CA ARG A 80 1.97 17.52 -11.75
C ARG A 80 0.95 18.02 -12.78
N THR A 81 -0.34 17.83 -12.53
CA THR A 81 -1.41 18.16 -13.50
C THR A 81 -2.13 19.47 -13.22
N ASN A 82 -1.95 20.05 -12.03
CA ASN A 82 -2.66 21.25 -11.61
C ASN A 82 -1.67 22.39 -11.37
N ALA A 83 -2.11 23.62 -11.62
CA ALA A 83 -1.34 24.80 -11.26
C ALA A 83 -1.17 24.87 -9.73
N SER A 84 -0.03 25.39 -9.30
CA SER A 84 0.19 25.68 -7.88
C SER A 84 -0.94 26.58 -7.36
N PRO A 85 -1.47 26.32 -6.15
CA PRO A 85 -2.46 27.19 -5.55
C PRO A 85 -1.96 28.64 -5.52
N SER A 86 -2.87 29.59 -5.73
CA SER A 86 -2.55 31.01 -5.51
C SER A 86 -2.12 31.19 -4.06
N ARG A 87 -0.99 31.87 -3.83
CA ARG A 87 -0.64 32.33 -2.48
C ARG A 87 -1.80 33.20 -1.99
N GLU A 88 -2.41 32.83 -0.88
CA GLU A 88 -3.26 33.75 -0.14
C GLU A 88 -2.40 34.95 0.27
N VAL A 89 -2.89 36.16 -0.05
CA VAL A 89 -2.23 37.45 0.21
C VAL A 89 -2.74 38.01 1.53
#